data_AF-A0A0P7GRJ4-F1
#
_entry.id   AF-A0A0P7GRJ4-F1
#
_cell.length_a   1.000
_cell.length_b   1.000
_cell.length_c   1.000
_cell.angle_alpha   90.00
_cell.angle_beta   90.00
_cell.angle_gamma   90.00
#
_symmetry.space_group_name_H-M   'P 1'
#
loop_
_entity.id
_entity.type
_entity.pdbx_description
1 polymer ?
#
loop_
_entity_poly.entity_id
_entity_poly.type
_entity_poly.pdbx_seq_one_letter_code
_entity_poly.pdbx_strand_id
1 'polypeptide(L)'
;MESGSEVHQYLENELGDYYYRDDDSLIRATEEGVELVDVEPSVPPEETGGVPDRIRVPELHAQILDVIAGPEERSESVVSVLQKLRASFDIDPEVESVRDALGSLRRKDVVEVEYRTVPTFRLAVERSAFEVETIED
;
A
#
# COMPACT_ATOMS: atom_id res chain seq x y z
N MET A 1 -24.03 9.39 24.33
CA MET A 1 -24.16 8.91 22.95
C MET A 1 -24.96 7.63 23.01
N GLU A 2 -26.15 7.66 22.44
CA GLU A 2 -27.20 6.64 22.63
C GLU A 2 -27.48 5.86 21.34
N SER A 3 -26.83 6.23 20.22
CA SER A 3 -26.91 5.55 18.93
C SER A 3 -25.60 5.65 18.14
N GLY A 4 -25.32 4.66 17.28
CA GLY A 4 -24.17 4.69 16.36
C GLY A 4 -24.18 5.89 15.40
N SER A 5 -25.35 6.41 15.06
CA SER A 5 -25.49 7.61 14.21
C SER A 5 -25.03 8.89 14.93
N GLU A 6 -25.26 8.98 16.24
CA GLU A 6 -24.78 10.12 17.05
C GLU A 6 -23.26 10.07 17.23
N VAL A 7 -22.70 8.87 17.42
CA VAL A 7 -21.25 8.67 17.48
C VAL A 7 -20.61 9.08 16.16
N HIS A 8 -21.18 8.65 15.03
CA HIS A 8 -20.66 8.99 13.71
C HIS A 8 -20.69 10.50 13.46
N GLN A 9 -21.80 11.19 13.74
CA GLN A 9 -21.88 12.64 13.59
C GLN A 9 -20.89 13.40 14.47
N TYR A 10 -20.71 12.93 15.72
CA TYR A 10 -19.74 13.54 16.62
C TYR A 10 -18.31 13.37 16.07
N LEU A 11 -17.93 12.14 15.68
CA LEU A 11 -16.61 11.87 15.14
C LEU A 11 -16.37 12.65 13.84
N GLU A 12 -17.37 12.75 12.98
CA GLU A 12 -17.25 13.52 11.73
C GLU A 12 -17.03 15.01 12.00
N ASN A 13 -17.71 15.58 12.99
CA ASN A 13 -17.57 16.99 13.36
C ASN A 13 -16.22 17.29 14.03
N GLU A 14 -15.71 16.38 14.86
CA GLU A 14 -14.44 16.57 15.56
C GLU A 14 -13.22 16.23 14.70
N LEU A 15 -13.35 15.29 13.76
CA LEU A 15 -12.21 14.73 13.03
C LEU A 15 -12.17 15.10 11.54
N GLY A 16 -13.24 15.68 10.99
CA GLY A 16 -13.37 15.95 9.56
C GLY A 16 -12.26 16.82 8.96
N ASP A 17 -11.64 17.70 9.74
CA ASP A 17 -10.55 18.56 9.27
C ASP A 17 -9.19 17.83 9.24
N TYR A 18 -9.06 16.71 9.97
CA TYR A 18 -7.80 15.95 10.11
C TYR A 18 -7.66 14.80 9.10
N TYR A 19 -8.68 14.55 8.29
CA TYR A 19 -8.62 13.52 7.26
C TYR A 19 -9.32 13.95 5.98
N TYR A 20 -8.93 13.35 4.86
CA TYR A 20 -9.63 13.47 3.59
C TYR A 20 -9.78 12.10 2.96
N ARG A 21 -10.59 12.03 1.89
CA ARG A 21 -10.78 10.82 1.11
C ARG A 21 -10.11 10.99 -0.24
N ASP A 22 -9.17 10.11 -0.58
CA ASP A 22 -8.45 10.16 -1.85
C ASP A 22 -9.27 9.60 -3.03
N ASP A 23 -8.69 9.64 -4.23
CA ASP A 23 -9.29 9.11 -5.46
C ASP A 23 -9.56 7.60 -5.40
N ASP A 24 -8.82 6.85 -4.58
CA ASP A 24 -9.04 5.42 -4.29
C ASP A 24 -10.06 5.19 -3.16
N SER A 25 -10.75 6.26 -2.71
CA SER A 25 -11.73 6.25 -1.62
C SER A 25 -11.15 5.86 -0.26
N LEU A 26 -9.84 5.98 -0.07
CA LEU A 26 -9.15 5.71 1.20
C LEU A 26 -9.14 6.95 2.09
N ILE A 27 -9.23 6.73 3.39
CA ILE A 27 -9.08 7.77 4.40
C ILE A 27 -7.59 8.06 4.55
N ARG A 28 -7.20 9.31 4.29
CA ARG A 28 -5.84 9.83 4.41
C ARG A 28 -5.82 10.91 5.50
N ALA A 29 -4.78 10.95 6.31
CA ALA A 29 -4.61 12.05 7.26
C ALA A 29 -4.20 13.33 6.50
N THR A 30 -4.73 14.48 6.90
CA THR A 30 -4.20 15.78 6.47
C THR A 30 -2.86 16.04 7.16
N GLU A 31 -2.10 17.03 6.69
CA GLU A 31 -0.86 17.46 7.37
C GLU A 31 -1.12 17.80 8.84
N GLU A 32 -2.18 18.56 9.12
CA GLU A 32 -2.62 18.90 10.48
C GLU A 32 -2.97 17.66 11.30
N GLY A 33 -3.61 16.66 10.69
CA GLY A 33 -3.92 15.38 11.33
C GLY A 33 -2.68 14.56 11.67
N VAL A 34 -1.64 14.62 10.84
CA VAL A 34 -0.35 13.96 11.10
C VAL A 34 0.41 14.66 12.21
N GLU A 35 0.46 15.99 12.23
CA GLU A 35 1.12 16.76 13.30
C GLU A 35 0.46 16.57 14.68
N LEU A 36 -0.84 16.27 14.70
CA LEU A 36 -1.60 16.05 15.94
C LEU A 36 -1.20 14.75 16.64
N VAL A 37 -0.68 13.77 15.90
CA VAL A 37 -0.34 12.45 16.42
C VAL A 37 1.16 12.22 16.36
N ASP A 38 1.77 11.81 17.47
CA ASP A 38 3.21 11.52 17.53
C ASP A 38 3.53 10.12 16.93
N VAL A 39 2.91 9.81 15.78
CA VAL A 39 3.09 8.57 15.03
C VAL A 39 3.30 8.90 13.56
N GLU A 40 4.37 8.35 13.00
CA GLU A 40 4.69 8.51 11.58
C GLU A 40 3.65 7.75 10.74
N PRO A 41 2.93 8.42 9.83
CA PRO A 41 1.86 7.80 9.07
C PRO A 41 2.43 6.71 8.15
N SER A 42 1.65 5.65 7.94
CA SER A 42 2.05 4.56 7.04
C SER A 42 2.20 5.01 5.58
N VAL A 43 1.64 6.17 5.23
CA VAL A 43 1.86 6.89 3.97
C VAL A 43 1.86 8.39 4.29
N PRO A 44 2.91 9.16 3.94
CA PRO A 44 2.98 10.60 4.18
C PRO A 44 1.84 11.36 3.48
N PRO A 45 1.36 12.48 4.06
CA PRO A 45 0.44 13.39 3.38
C PRO A 45 1.12 14.03 2.17
N GLU A 46 0.36 14.27 1.11
CA GLU A 46 0.86 14.50 -0.24
C GLU A 46 1.59 15.84 -0.42
N GLU A 47 2.92 15.82 -0.57
CA GLU A 47 3.58 16.70 -1.54
C GLU A 47 3.61 15.97 -2.89
N THR A 48 2.48 15.92 -3.61
CA THR A 48 2.37 15.42 -5.00
C THR A 48 2.75 13.95 -5.19
N GLY A 49 1.75 13.05 -5.26
CA GLY A 49 1.81 11.71 -5.89
C GLY A 49 3.22 11.11 -6.02
N GLY A 50 3.70 10.50 -4.95
CA GLY A 50 5.04 9.95 -4.87
C GLY A 50 5.08 8.72 -3.97
N VAL A 51 6.04 7.83 -4.20
CA VAL A 51 6.21 6.64 -3.38
C VAL A 51 6.68 7.07 -1.98
N PRO A 52 6.02 6.62 -0.90
CA PRO A 52 6.44 6.92 0.47
C PRO A 52 7.88 6.48 0.76
N ASP A 53 8.63 7.28 1.51
CA ASP A 53 10.00 6.96 1.94
C ASP A 53 10.07 5.71 2.84
N ARG A 54 9.00 5.43 3.60
CA ARG A 54 8.88 4.24 4.46
C ARG A 54 7.49 3.65 4.39
N ILE A 55 7.41 2.31 4.34
CA ILE A 55 6.15 1.59 4.21
C ILE A 55 6.09 0.43 5.19
N ARG A 56 5.02 0.39 5.96
CA ARG A 56 4.67 -0.75 6.84
C ARG A 56 3.72 -1.70 6.12
N VAL A 57 4.11 -2.96 6.00
CA VAL A 57 3.35 -3.99 5.28
C VAL A 57 3.46 -5.36 5.95
N PRO A 58 2.50 -6.28 5.73
CA PRO A 58 2.65 -7.67 6.14
C PRO A 58 3.86 -8.35 5.46
N GLU A 59 4.35 -9.44 6.04
CA GLU A 59 5.55 -10.15 5.57
C GLU A 59 5.47 -10.54 4.08
N LEU A 60 4.32 -11.07 3.63
CA LEU A 60 4.11 -11.45 2.24
C LEU A 60 4.30 -10.26 1.27
N HIS A 61 3.86 -9.07 1.67
CA HIS A 61 3.98 -7.87 0.83
C HIS A 61 5.44 -7.44 0.72
N ALA A 62 6.20 -7.51 1.82
CA ALA A 62 7.64 -7.22 1.81
C ALA A 62 8.39 -8.18 0.88
N GLN A 63 8.10 -9.48 0.97
CA GLN A 63 8.68 -10.49 0.09
C GLN A 63 8.32 -10.27 -1.38
N ILE A 64 7.09 -9.83 -1.69
CA ILE A 64 6.68 -9.45 -3.04
C ILE A 64 7.52 -8.27 -3.56
N LEU A 65 7.71 -7.22 -2.75
CA LEU A 65 8.51 -6.06 -3.12
C LEU A 65 9.98 -6.41 -3.41
N ASP A 66 10.51 -7.45 -2.78
CA ASP A 66 11.89 -7.88 -2.99
C ASP A 66 12.10 -8.70 -4.28
N VAL A 67 11.03 -9.24 -4.89
CA VAL A 67 11.15 -10.11 -6.08
C VAL A 67 10.49 -9.55 -7.35
N ILE A 68 9.52 -8.65 -7.20
CA ILE A 68 8.80 -8.06 -8.32
C ILE A 68 9.76 -7.23 -9.20
N ALA A 69 9.47 -7.19 -10.51
CA ALA A 69 10.20 -6.37 -11.48
C ALA A 69 10.33 -4.90 -11.05
N GLY A 70 11.53 -4.35 -11.21
CA GLY A 70 11.81 -2.93 -11.02
C GLY A 70 11.09 -2.01 -12.03
N PRO A 71 11.20 -0.69 -11.85
CA PRO A 71 10.48 0.29 -12.68
C PRO A 71 10.87 0.25 -14.17
N GLU A 72 12.14 0.01 -14.46
CA GLU A 72 12.68 -0.11 -15.82
C GLU A 72 12.56 -1.53 -16.41
N GLU A 73 12.11 -2.49 -15.60
CA GLU A 73 11.90 -3.86 -16.02
C GLU A 73 10.50 -4.07 -16.60
N ARG A 74 10.33 -5.21 -17.28
CA ARG A 74 9.04 -5.57 -17.85
C ARG A 74 8.07 -5.99 -16.74
N SER A 75 6.89 -5.38 -16.72
CA SER A 75 5.84 -5.74 -15.76
C SER A 75 5.45 -7.22 -15.82
N GLU A 76 5.12 -7.76 -14.65
CA GLU A 76 4.96 -9.18 -14.38
C GLU A 76 3.53 -9.54 -13.98
N SER A 77 3.07 -10.71 -14.39
CA SER A 77 1.77 -11.20 -13.93
C SER A 77 1.87 -11.71 -12.48
N VAL A 78 0.72 -11.80 -11.81
CA VAL A 78 0.58 -12.38 -10.47
C VAL A 78 1.25 -13.77 -10.38
N VAL A 79 1.10 -14.60 -11.43
CA VAL A 79 1.68 -15.94 -11.47
C VAL A 79 3.20 -15.90 -11.58
N SER A 80 3.78 -14.92 -12.29
CA SER A 80 5.24 -14.74 -12.36
C SER A 80 5.80 -14.42 -10.97
N VAL A 81 5.18 -13.48 -10.25
CA VAL A 81 5.56 -13.11 -8.88
C VAL A 81 5.43 -14.30 -7.93
N LEU A 82 4.34 -15.06 -7.99
CA LEU A 82 4.17 -16.28 -7.18
C LEU A 82 5.30 -17.29 -7.40
N GLN A 83 5.71 -17.52 -8.64
CA GLN A 83 6.82 -18.44 -8.92
C GLN A 83 8.16 -17.91 -8.39
N LYS A 84 8.38 -16.59 -8.42
CA LYS A 84 9.56 -15.98 -7.81
C LYS A 84 9.57 -16.08 -6.29
N LEU A 85 8.42 -15.92 -5.63
CA LEU A 85 8.29 -16.13 -4.18
C LEU A 85 8.66 -17.56 -3.79
N ARG A 86 8.13 -18.55 -4.51
CA ARG A 86 8.50 -19.97 -4.32
C ARG A 86 10.00 -20.20 -4.50
N ALA A 87 10.59 -19.61 -5.54
CA ALA A 87 12.01 -19.79 -5.82
C ALA A 87 12.95 -19.09 -4.82
N SER A 88 12.55 -17.92 -4.30
CA SER A 88 13.43 -17.06 -3.51
C SER A 88 13.26 -17.26 -2.00
N PHE A 89 12.03 -17.56 -1.55
CA PHE A 89 11.67 -17.66 -0.14
C PHE A 89 11.13 -19.04 0.26
N ASP A 90 11.00 -19.98 -0.68
CA ASP A 90 10.44 -21.33 -0.43
C ASP A 90 9.04 -21.31 0.21
N ILE A 91 8.24 -20.30 -0.14
CA ILE A 91 6.85 -20.16 0.29
C ILE A 91 5.87 -20.42 -0.85
N ASP A 92 4.67 -20.89 -0.52
CA ASP A 92 3.61 -21.13 -1.49
C ASP A 92 2.27 -20.51 -1.07
N PRO A 93 2.16 -19.17 -1.07
CA PRO A 93 0.90 -18.49 -0.78
C PRO A 93 -0.13 -18.74 -1.87
N GLU A 94 -1.41 -18.60 -1.52
CA GLU A 94 -2.48 -18.69 -2.51
C GLU A 94 -2.39 -17.54 -3.54
N VAL A 95 -2.78 -17.82 -4.79
CA VAL A 95 -2.76 -16.82 -5.88
C VAL A 95 -3.59 -15.59 -5.52
N GLU A 96 -4.70 -15.78 -4.83
CA GLU A 96 -5.57 -14.69 -4.36
C GLU A 96 -4.84 -13.80 -3.35
N SER A 97 -4.10 -14.38 -2.40
CA SER A 97 -3.28 -13.61 -1.45
C SER A 97 -2.22 -12.76 -2.14
N VAL A 98 -1.55 -13.29 -3.18
CA VAL A 98 -0.57 -12.51 -3.97
C VAL A 98 -1.27 -11.38 -4.74
N ARG A 99 -2.44 -11.66 -5.32
CA ARG A 99 -3.24 -10.66 -6.05
C ARG A 99 -3.68 -9.52 -5.13
N ASP A 100 -4.18 -9.86 -3.94
CA ASP A 100 -4.63 -8.89 -2.96
C ASP A 100 -3.48 -8.05 -2.42
N ALA A 101 -2.33 -8.67 -2.18
CA ALA A 101 -1.11 -7.98 -1.79
C ALA A 101 -0.64 -6.97 -2.85
N LEU A 102 -0.59 -7.38 -4.12
CA LEU A 102 -0.27 -6.48 -5.23
C LEU A 102 -1.28 -5.34 -5.36
N GLY A 103 -2.58 -5.62 -5.15
CA GLY A 103 -3.62 -4.61 -5.11
C GLY A 103 -3.45 -3.62 -3.96
N SER A 104 -3.04 -4.09 -2.79
CA SER A 104 -2.73 -3.28 -1.61
C SER A 104 -1.52 -2.38 -1.86
N LEU A 105 -0.44 -2.92 -2.42
CA LEU A 105 0.75 -2.17 -2.80
C LEU A 105 0.45 -1.11 -3.86
N ARG A 106 -0.44 -1.41 -4.82
CA ARG A 106 -0.87 -0.45 -5.85
C ARG A 106 -1.58 0.75 -5.22
N ARG A 107 -2.44 0.52 -4.23
CA ARG A 107 -3.15 1.61 -3.52
C ARG A 107 -2.22 2.51 -2.68
N LYS A 108 -1.00 2.04 -2.44
CA LYS A 108 0.07 2.79 -1.75
C LYS A 108 1.07 3.41 -2.75
N ASP A 109 0.75 3.37 -4.04
CA ASP A 109 1.58 3.85 -5.16
C ASP A 109 2.97 3.21 -5.29
N VAL A 110 3.23 2.11 -4.57
CA VAL A 110 4.53 1.41 -4.56
C VAL A 110 4.74 0.60 -5.83
N VAL A 111 3.64 0.13 -6.41
CA VAL A 111 3.63 -0.65 -7.65
C VAL A 111 2.66 -0.04 -8.65
N GLU A 112 3.08 -0.04 -9.90
CA GLU A 112 2.24 0.32 -11.03
C GLU A 112 1.57 -0.93 -11.62
N VAL A 113 0.44 -0.72 -12.30
CA VAL A 113 -0.26 -1.78 -13.03
C VAL A 113 -0.42 -1.40 -14.50
N GLU A 114 -0.06 -2.32 -15.39
CA GLU A 114 -0.36 -2.24 -16.81
C GLU A 114 -1.57 -3.13 -17.15
N TYR A 115 -2.64 -2.51 -17.64
CA TYR A 115 -3.84 -3.23 -18.06
C TYR A 115 -3.70 -3.73 -19.50
N ARG A 116 -3.29 -5.00 -19.64
CA ARG A 116 -3.30 -5.74 -20.91
C ARG A 116 -4.43 -6.77 -20.90
N THR A 117 -4.27 -7.88 -21.60
CA THR A 117 -5.19 -9.04 -21.50
C THR A 117 -5.27 -9.56 -20.06
N VAL A 118 -4.14 -9.53 -19.35
CA VAL A 118 -4.05 -9.77 -17.91
C VAL A 118 -3.30 -8.60 -17.27
N PRO A 119 -3.69 -8.17 -16.05
CA PRO A 119 -2.95 -7.16 -15.32
C PRO A 119 -1.52 -7.62 -15.04
N THR A 120 -0.56 -6.75 -15.29
CA THR A 120 0.84 -6.95 -14.93
C THR A 120 1.33 -5.81 -14.05
N PHE A 121 2.28 -6.08 -13.16
CA PHE A 121 2.72 -5.18 -12.11
C PHE A 121 4.24 -5.00 -12.15
N ARG A 122 4.72 -3.84 -11.72
CA ARG A 122 6.14 -3.54 -11.49
C ARG A 122 6.25 -2.50 -10.37
N LEU A 123 7.43 -2.34 -9.78
CA LEU A 123 7.68 -1.24 -8.86
C LEU A 123 7.50 0.11 -9.57
N ALA A 124 6.94 1.09 -8.87
CA ALA A 124 6.85 2.46 -9.37
C ALA A 124 8.20 3.19 -9.33
N VAL A 125 9.05 2.83 -8.37
CA VAL A 125 10.39 3.38 -8.16
C VAL A 125 11.38 2.27 -7.83
N GLU A 126 12.67 2.59 -7.80
CA GLU A 126 13.72 1.65 -7.39
C GLU A 126 13.46 1.09 -5.98
N ARG A 127 13.75 -0.19 -5.77
CA ARG A 127 13.54 -0.86 -4.46
C ARG A 127 14.27 -0.17 -3.31
N SER A 128 15.39 0.51 -3.60
CA SER A 128 16.21 1.25 -2.64
C SER A 128 15.70 2.66 -2.33
N ALA A 129 14.66 3.14 -3.02
CA ALA A 129 14.10 4.47 -2.79
C ALA A 129 13.21 4.55 -1.55
N PHE A 130 12.77 3.40 -1.00
CA PHE A 130 11.91 3.34 0.17
C PHE A 130 12.31 2.21 1.12
N GLU A 131 12.10 2.45 2.42
CA GLU A 131 12.29 1.48 3.48
C GLU A 131 11.02 0.64 3.68
N VAL A 132 11.19 -0.66 3.92
CA VAL A 132 10.07 -1.59 4.16
C VAL A 132 10.21 -2.15 5.56
N GLU A 133 9.17 -1.94 6.36
CA GLU A 133 9.04 -2.50 7.70
C GLU A 133 7.92 -3.54 7.70
N THR A 134 8.22 -4.74 8.22
CA THR A 134 7.22 -5.79 8.38
C THR A 134 6.44 -5.59 9.67
N ILE A 135 5.12 -5.63 9.58
CA ILE A 135 4.22 -5.71 10.75
C ILE A 135 3.71 -7.15 10.89
N GLU A 136 3.64 -7.64 12.13
CA GLU A 136 3.00 -8.92 12.44
C GLU A 136 1.47 -8.75 12.30
N ASP A 137 0.79 -9.68 11.64
CA ASP A 137 -0.68 -9.73 11.48
C ASP A 137 -1.42 -9.97 12.82
#